data_AF-A0A1B9S967-F1
#
_entry.id   AF-A0A1B9S967-F1
#
_cell.length_a   1.000
_cell.length_b   1.000
_cell.length_c   1.000
_cell.angle_alpha   90.00
_cell.angle_beta   90.00
_cell.angle_gamma   90.00
#
_symmetry.space_group_name_H-M   'P 1'
#
loop_
_entity.id
_entity.type
_entity.pdbx_description
1 polymer ?
#
loop_
_entity_poly.entity_id
_entity_poly.type
_entity_poly.pdbx_seq_one_letter_code
_entity_poly.pdbx_strand_id
1 'polypeptide(L)' 'MELPSIQIDHADRLYACRQKIEEAVHRIIFGEELVEFSSAEIAMAVADIADDYILSMAKKNTARH' A
#
# COMPACT_ATOMS: atom_id res chain seq x y z
N MET A 1 -20.41 -22.23 23.91
CA MET A 1 -20.63 -21.24 22.83
C MET A 1 -19.27 -20.82 22.35
N GLU A 2 -18.86 -21.28 21.17
CA GLU A 2 -17.67 -20.75 20.53
C GLU A 2 -18.02 -19.34 20.03
N LEU A 3 -17.23 -18.35 20.44
CA LEU A 3 -17.39 -16.97 19.98
C LEU A 3 -17.21 -16.96 18.46
N PRO A 4 -18.10 -16.32 17.69
CA PRO A 4 -17.89 -16.20 16.25
C PRO A 4 -16.57 -15.45 16.06
N SER A 5 -15.66 -16.08 15.32
CA SER A 5 -14.43 -15.41 14.89
C SER A 5 -14.87 -14.15 14.14
N ILE A 6 -14.58 -12.99 14.74
CA ILE A 6 -14.76 -11.71 14.07
C ILE A 6 -13.79 -11.76 12.89
N GLN A 7 -14.29 -12.21 11.74
CA GLN A 7 -13.60 -12.07 10.47
C GLN A 7 -13.55 -10.57 10.22
N ILE A 8 -12.45 -9.94 10.65
CA ILE A 8 -12.19 -8.55 10.30
C ILE A 8 -12.23 -8.52 8.77
N ASP A 9 -13.17 -7.76 8.22
CA ASP A 9 -13.35 -7.63 6.77
C ASP A 9 -12.01 -7.23 6.17
N HIS A 10 -11.69 -7.82 5.01
CA HIS A 10 -10.46 -7.49 4.30
C HIS A 10 -10.38 -5.99 4.03
N ALA A 11 -11.52 -5.35 3.76
CA ALA A 11 -11.63 -3.91 3.61
C ALA A 11 -11.24 -3.14 4.88
N ASP A 12 -11.72 -3.56 6.06
CA ASP A 12 -11.38 -2.95 7.34
C ASP A 12 -9.89 -3.07 7.67
N ARG A 13 -9.28 -4.22 7.35
CA ARG A 13 -7.83 -4.42 7.52
C ARG A 13 -7.02 -3.53 6.60
N LEU A 14 -7.43 -3.40 5.34
CA LEU A 14 -6.79 -2.51 4.36
C LEU A 14 -6.93 -1.05 4.78
N TYR A 15 -8.10 -0.64 5.25
CA TYR A 15 -8.33 0.71 5.75
C TYR A 15 -7.44 1.03 6.97
N ALA A 16 -7.38 0.12 7.95
CA ALA A 16 -6.49 0.27 9.10
C ALA A 16 -5.00 0.30 8.71
N CYS A 17 -4.61 -0.46 7.68
CA CYS A 17 -3.27 -0.40 7.11
C CYS A 17 -2.99 0.98 6.50
N ARG A 18 -3.89 1.48 5.64
CA ARG A 18 -3.78 2.82 5.03
C ARG A 18 -3.58 3.91 6.07
N GLN A 19 -4.39 3.92 7.13
CA GLN A 19 -4.28 4.89 8.22
C GLN A 19 -2.89 4.90 8.88
N LYS A 20 -2.23 3.75 9.00
CA LYS A 20 -0.89 3.65 9.61
C LYS A 20 0.25 4.12 8.71
N ILE A 21 0.06 4.08 7.39
CA ILE A 21 1.11 4.41 6.42
C ILE A 21 0.91 5.77 5.75
N GLU A 22 -0.30 6.34 5.81
CA GLU A 22 -0.67 7.57 5.12
C GLU A 22 0.28 8.73 5.43
N GLU A 23 0.63 8.93 6.71
CA GLU A 23 1.58 9.97 7.10
C GLU A 23 2.97 9.75 6.48
N ALA A 24 3.47 8.52 6.48
CA ALA A 24 4.76 8.19 5.90
C ALA A 24 4.77 8.42 4.38
N VAL A 25 3.69 8.04 3.69
CA VAL A 25 3.52 8.26 2.25
C VAL A 25 3.45 9.75 1.93
N HIS A 26 2.74 10.55 2.73
CA HIS A 26 2.72 12.01 2.55
C HIS A 26 4.11 12.63 2.73
N ARG A 27 4.90 12.18 3.71
CA ARG A 27 6.28 12.66 3.88
C ARG A 27 7.16 12.32 2.68
N ILE A 28 6.91 11.20 1.98
CA ILE A 28 7.61 10.87 0.73
C ILE A 28 7.17 11.82 -0.38
N ILE A 29 5.85 12.00 -0.57
CA ILE A 29 5.28 12.81 -1.66
C ILE A 29 5.64 14.29 -1.54
N PHE A 30 5.64 14.82 -0.33
CA PHE A 30 5.90 16.24 -0.05
C PHE A 30 7.27 16.49 0.58
N GLY A 31 8.14 15.48 0.60
CA GLY A 31 9.46 15.56 1.20
C GLY A 31 10.38 16.46 0.39
N GLU A 32 11.19 17.26 1.08
CA GLU A 32 12.15 18.18 0.46
C GLU A 32 13.38 17.45 -0.14
N GLU A 33 13.52 16.14 0.13
CA GLU A 33 14.62 15.31 -0.37
C GLU A 33 14.56 15.07 -1.89
N LEU A 34 13.38 15.26 -2.51
CA LEU A 34 13.12 15.00 -3.93
C LEU A 34 12.74 16.28 -4.70
N VAL A 35 13.46 17.38 -4.44
CA VAL A 35 13.22 18.73 -5.02
C VAL A 35 13.23 18.80 -6.56
N GLU A 36 13.75 17.79 -7.24
CA GLU A 36 13.77 17.73 -8.72
C GLU A 36 12.44 17.29 -9.34
N PHE A 37 11.51 16.75 -8.53
CA PHE A 37 10.24 16.21 -9.00
C PHE A 37 9.05 16.92 -8.36
N SER A 38 7.97 17.04 -9.12
CA SER A 38 6.70 17.49 -8.55
C SER A 38 6.10 16.43 -7.63
N SER A 39 5.32 16.87 -6.65
CA SER A 39 4.56 15.96 -5.78
C SER A 39 3.65 15.01 -6.56
N ALA A 40 3.14 15.43 -7.73
CA ALA A 40 2.36 14.58 -8.62
C ALA A 40 3.20 13.43 -9.22
N GLU A 41 4.40 13.73 -9.71
CA GLU A 41 5.32 12.71 -10.24
C GLU A 41 5.75 11.73 -9.15
N ILE A 42 6.04 12.22 -7.94
CA ILE A 42 6.38 11.36 -6.81
C ILE A 42 5.19 10.47 -6.42
N ALA A 43 3.98 11.02 -6.38
CA ALA A 43 2.77 10.25 -6.09
C ALA A 43 2.51 9.16 -7.14
N MET A 44 2.73 9.46 -8.42
CA MET A 44 2.64 8.49 -9.51
C MET A 44 3.68 7.37 -9.34
N ALA A 45 4.94 7.71 -9.06
CA ALA A 45 5.99 6.73 -8.84
C ALA A 45 5.69 5.82 -7.63
N VAL A 46 5.14 6.37 -6.54
CA VAL A 46 4.72 5.57 -5.38
C VAL A 46 3.60 4.59 -5.75
N ALA A 47 2.63 5.01 -6.56
CA ALA A 47 1.55 4.14 -7.03
C ALA A 47 2.10 3.01 -7.93
N ASP A 48 2.95 3.34 -8.90
CA ASP A 48 3.56 2.35 -9.81
C ASP A 48 4.37 1.30 -9.03
N ILE A 49 5.18 1.72 -8.05
CA ILE A 49 5.96 0.80 -7.19
C ILE A 49 5.03 -0.14 -6.39
N ALA A 50 3.93 0.38 -5.87
CA ALA A 50 2.95 -0.42 -5.13
C ALA A 50 2.27 -1.46 -6.03
N ASP A 51 1.86 -1.06 -7.24
CA ASP A 51 1.25 -1.95 -8.24
C ASP A 51 2.22 -3.06 -8.67
N ASP A 52 3.49 -2.72 -8.93
CA ASP A 52 4.53 -3.69 -9.27
C ASP A 52 4.73 -4.73 -8.17
N TYR A 53 4.71 -4.31 -6.90
CA TYR A 53 4.80 -5.25 -5.78
C TYR A 53 3.60 -6.19 -5.75
N ILE A 54 2.38 -5.67 -5.88
CA ILE A 54 1.14 -6.47 -5.89
C ILE A 54 1.17 -7.48 -7.04
N LEU A 55 1.54 -7.05 -8.25
CA LEU A 55 1.69 -7.92 -9.42
C LEU A 55 2.77 -8.99 -9.20
N SER A 56 3.89 -8.65 -8.59
CA SER A 56 4.95 -9.60 -8.27
C SER A 56 4.48 -10.67 -7.29
N MET A 57 3.67 -10.30 -6.30
CA MET A 57 3.08 -11.20 -5.31
C MET A 57 2.03 -12.10 -5.94
N ALA A 58 1.18 -11.56 -6.82
CA ALA A 58 0.22 -12.34 -7.58
C ALA A 58 0.92 -13.42 -8.43
N LYS A 59 1.96 -13.05 -9.18
CA LYS A 59 2.75 -13.99 -10.00
C LYS A 59 3.40 -15.10 -9.17
N LYS A 60 3.92 -14.78 -7.99
CA LYS A 60 4.52 -15.78 -7.06
C LYS A 60 3.48 -16.77 -6.53
N ASN A 61 2.25 -16.33 -6.31
CA ASN A 61 1.16 -17.21 -5.87
C ASN A 61 0.67 -18.11 -7.00
N THR A 62 0.63 -17.61 -8.24
CA THR A 62 0.30 -18.43 -9.42
C THR A 62 1.35 -19.49 -9.72
N ALA A 63 2.64 -19.22 -9.49
CA ALA A 63 3.73 -20.18 -9.70
C ALA A 63 3.85 -21.27 -8.61
N ARG A 64 3.09 -21.15 -7.51
CA ARG A 64 3.05 -22.11 -6.40
C ARG A 64 1.83 -23.04 -6.43
N HIS A 65 0.92 -22.86 -7.39
CA HIS A 65 -0.23 -23.72 -7.68
C HIS A 65 0.01 -24.53 -8.95
#